data_AF-A0A1S3MP19-F1
#
_entry.id   AF-A0A1S3MP19-F1
#
_cell.length_a   1.000
_cell.length_b   1.000
_cell.length_c   1.000
_cell.angle_alpha   90.00
_cell.angle_beta   90.00
_cell.angle_gamma   90.00
#
_symmetry.space_group_name_H-M   'P 1'
#
loop_
_entity.id
_entity.type
_entity.pdbx_description
1 polymer ?
#
loop_
_entity_poly.entity_id
_entity_poly.type
_entity_poly.pdbx_seq_one_letter_code
_entity_poly.pdbx_strand_id
1 'polypeptide(L)'
;MRSLSKDLKQMGLDVIYSRDAGRYLCDFVYYCSLHHGHVRAAFIHVPASGSMATPDRLVPLLQTVIQAMLKQLEALQTAKDHMTTVSKTPEDPTMATSGIVHTGDDP
;
A
#
# COMPACT_ATOMS: atom_id res chain seq x y z
N MET A 1 -7.97 -5.88 1.32
CA MET A 1 -8.44 -6.36 2.65
C MET A 1 -9.23 -7.67 2.60
N ARG A 2 -10.29 -7.83 1.78
CA ARG A 2 -11.00 -9.13 1.70
C ARG A 2 -10.10 -10.30 1.28
N SER A 3 -9.21 -10.08 0.32
CA SER A 3 -8.16 -11.04 -0.09
C SER A 3 -7.29 -11.43 1.10
N LEU A 4 -6.69 -10.44 1.77
CA LEU A 4 -5.85 -10.67 2.95
C LEU A 4 -6.54 -11.51 4.03
N SER A 5 -7.80 -11.19 4.35
CA SER A 5 -8.53 -11.95 5.38
C SER A 5 -8.76 -13.42 5.00
N LYS A 6 -8.90 -13.71 3.69
CA LYS A 6 -8.99 -15.08 3.19
C LYS A 6 -7.64 -15.78 3.29
N ASP A 7 -6.56 -15.10 2.91
CA ASP A 7 -5.20 -15.64 2.96
C ASP A 7 -4.79 -15.98 4.40
N LEU A 8 -5.07 -15.07 5.35
CA LEU A 8 -4.81 -15.28 6.77
C LEU A 8 -5.61 -16.47 7.34
N LYS A 9 -6.87 -16.64 6.95
CA LYS A 9 -7.66 -17.83 7.32
C LYS A 9 -7.07 -19.12 6.73
N GLN A 10 -6.58 -19.07 5.49
CA GLN A 10 -5.93 -20.23 4.86
C GLN A 10 -4.61 -20.59 5.53
N MET A 11 -3.92 -19.63 6.14
CA MET A 11 -2.77 -19.85 7.01
C MET A 11 -3.14 -20.43 8.39
N GLY A 12 -4.43 -20.64 8.68
CA GLY A 12 -4.92 -21.18 9.95
C GLY A 12 -5.04 -20.15 11.07
N LEU A 13 -4.98 -18.85 10.76
CA LEU A 13 -5.17 -17.81 11.77
C LEU A 13 -6.65 -17.61 12.08
N ASP A 14 -6.97 -17.52 13.37
CA ASP A 14 -8.31 -17.19 13.85
C ASP A 14 -8.58 -15.68 13.72
N VAL A 15 -8.93 -15.26 12.50
CA VAL A 15 -9.22 -13.87 12.16
C VAL A 15 -10.52 -13.75 11.37
N ILE A 16 -11.23 -12.64 11.55
CA ILE A 16 -12.42 -12.30 10.77
C ILE A 16 -12.30 -10.91 10.18
N TYR A 17 -12.78 -10.74 8.95
CA TYR A 17 -12.92 -9.41 8.35
C TYR A 17 -14.18 -8.73 8.91
N SER A 18 -14.00 -7.62 9.62
CA SER A 18 -15.10 -6.76 10.06
C SER A 18 -15.33 -5.63 9.07
N ARG A 19 -16.62 -5.29 8.85
CA ARG A 19 -17.06 -4.07 8.16
C ARG A 19 -17.55 -2.99 9.13
N ASP A 20 -17.48 -3.27 10.43
CA ASP A 20 -17.95 -2.38 11.48
C ASP A 20 -16.81 -2.17 12.49
N ALA A 21 -16.33 -0.93 12.61
CA ALA A 21 -15.31 -0.51 13.57
C ALA A 21 -15.91 -0.21 14.96
N GLY A 22 -17.22 -0.39 15.13
CA GLY A 22 -17.94 -0.18 16.38
C GLY A 22 -18.60 1.20 16.44
N ARG A 23 -18.91 1.63 17.66
CA ARG A 23 -19.46 2.96 17.94
C ARG A 23 -18.53 3.66 18.93
N TYR A 24 -18.71 4.97 19.11
CA TYR A 24 -17.92 5.78 20.03
C TYR A 24 -16.42 5.82 19.66
N LEU A 25 -15.52 5.52 20.60
CA LEU A 25 -14.08 5.78 20.46
C LEU A 25 -13.40 4.93 19.39
N CYS A 26 -13.81 3.67 19.18
CA CYS A 26 -13.18 2.81 18.18
C CYS A 26 -13.34 3.38 16.76
N ASP A 27 -14.58 3.68 16.39
CA ASP A 27 -14.90 4.25 15.07
C ASP A 27 -14.33 5.66 14.93
N PHE A 28 -14.40 6.48 15.99
CA PHE A 28 -13.81 7.82 16.02
C PHE A 28 -12.29 7.79 15.77
N VAL A 29 -11.55 6.98 16.51
CA VAL A 29 -10.09 6.85 16.36
C VAL A 29 -9.74 6.28 14.99
N TYR A 30 -10.51 5.31 14.49
CA TYR A 30 -10.28 4.76 13.16
C TYR A 30 -10.51 5.79 12.06
N TYR A 31 -11.62 6.54 12.13
CA TYR A 31 -11.92 7.63 11.21
C TYR A 31 -10.83 8.71 11.21
N CYS A 32 -10.42 9.18 12.40
CA CYS A 32 -9.34 10.15 12.53
C CYS A 32 -8.02 9.61 11.95
N SER A 33 -7.71 8.34 12.18
CA SER A 33 -6.50 7.69 11.63
C SER A 33 -6.54 7.64 10.10
N LEU A 34 -7.69 7.33 9.51
CA LEU A 34 -7.88 7.37 8.06
C LEU A 34 -7.73 8.79 7.50
N HIS A 35 -8.28 9.80 8.17
CA HIS A 35 -8.20 11.19 7.75
C HIS A 35 -6.73 11.68 7.69
N HIS A 36 -5.98 11.51 8.77
CA HIS A 36 -4.58 11.94 8.84
C HIS A 36 -3.63 11.00 8.07
N GLY A 37 -4.00 9.74 7.91
CA GLY A 37 -3.21 8.73 7.19
C GLY A 37 -3.38 8.76 5.67
N HIS A 38 -4.07 9.77 5.11
CA HIS A 38 -4.43 9.84 3.69
C HIS A 38 -5.11 8.55 3.20
N VAL A 39 -6.15 8.12 3.93
CA VAL A 39 -6.92 6.89 3.66
C VAL A 39 -6.13 5.60 3.92
N ARG A 40 -4.92 5.69 4.48
CA ARG A 40 -4.10 4.52 4.84
C ARG A 40 -4.04 4.36 6.35
N ALA A 41 -4.98 3.57 6.89
CA ALA A 41 -4.94 3.12 8.27
C ALA A 41 -5.53 1.71 8.37
N ALA A 42 -5.04 0.96 9.36
CA ALA A 42 -5.55 -0.34 9.73
C ALA A 42 -6.18 -0.26 11.13
N PHE A 43 -7.31 -0.91 11.32
CA PHE A 43 -7.95 -1.06 12.62
C PHE A 43 -8.23 -2.53 12.89
N ILE A 44 -7.85 -3.00 14.08
CA ILE A 44 -7.94 -4.40 14.47
C ILE A 44 -8.62 -4.47 15.84
N HIS A 45 -9.79 -5.10 15.90
CA HIS A 45 -10.39 -5.50 17.16
C HIS A 45 -9.68 -6.75 17.68
N VAL A 46 -9.34 -6.75 18.96
CA VAL A 46 -8.81 -7.91 19.68
C VAL A 46 -9.80 -8.37 20.74
N PRO A 47 -9.91 -9.68 21.02
CA PRO A 47 -10.76 -10.17 22.10
C PRO A 47 -10.35 -9.60 23.45
N ALA A 48 -11.32 -9.16 24.26
CA ALA A 48 -11.04 -8.63 25.60
C ALA A 48 -10.71 -9.74 26.63
N SER A 49 -11.14 -10.98 26.36
CA SER A 49 -10.99 -12.11 27.27
C SER A 49 -11.01 -13.43 26.51
N GLY A 50 -10.68 -14.53 27.21
CA GLY A 50 -10.66 -15.88 26.67
C GLY A 50 -9.29 -16.28 26.12
N SER A 51 -9.20 -17.49 25.56
CA SER A 51 -7.93 -18.07 25.14
C SER A 51 -7.21 -17.27 24.05
N MET A 52 -7.96 -16.59 23.17
CA MET A 52 -7.38 -15.72 22.13
C MET A 52 -6.85 -14.38 22.66
N ALA A 53 -7.24 -13.96 23.87
CA ALA A 53 -6.76 -12.73 24.48
C ALA A 53 -5.42 -12.91 25.22
N THR A 54 -4.92 -14.14 25.35
CA THR A 54 -3.65 -14.37 26.04
C THR A 54 -2.48 -13.82 25.20
N PRO A 55 -1.48 -13.17 25.81
CA PRO A 55 -0.35 -12.61 25.07
C PRO A 55 0.36 -13.63 24.17
N ASP A 56 0.54 -14.86 24.65
CA ASP A 56 1.20 -15.96 23.93
C ASP A 56 0.51 -16.32 22.62
N ARG A 57 -0.81 -16.07 22.50
CA ARG A 57 -1.55 -16.30 21.26
C ARG A 57 -1.74 -15.01 20.48
N LEU A 58 -2.11 -13.92 21.15
CA LEU A 58 -2.48 -12.68 20.50
C LEU A 58 -1.29 -11.98 19.86
N VAL A 59 -0.14 -11.94 20.53
CA VAL A 59 1.05 -11.24 20.03
C VAL A 59 1.55 -11.83 18.70
N PRO A 60 1.84 -13.15 18.59
CA PRO A 60 2.31 -13.72 17.32
C PRO A 60 1.24 -13.63 16.21
N LEU A 61 -0.03 -13.73 16.56
CA LEU A 61 -1.14 -13.52 15.62
C LEU A 61 -1.11 -12.10 15.04
N LEU A 62 -1.05 -11.08 15.90
CA LEU A 62 -0.99 -9.67 15.48
C LEU A 62 0.26 -9.37 14.65
N GLN A 63 1.43 -9.91 15.05
CA GLN A 63 2.66 -9.77 14.28
C GLN A 63 2.50 -10.32 12.87
N THR A 64 1.92 -11.52 12.73
CA THR A 64 1.69 -12.16 11.43
C THR A 64 0.74 -11.32 10.56
N VAL A 65 -0.35 -10.80 11.14
CA VAL A 65 -1.30 -9.93 10.44
C VAL A 65 -0.62 -8.65 9.94
N ILE A 66 0.13 -7.97 10.80
CA ILE A 66 0.83 -6.71 10.44
C ILE A 66 1.86 -6.97 9.34
N GLN A 67 2.66 -8.03 9.46
CA GLN A 67 3.65 -8.40 8.44
C GLN A 67 2.99 -8.71 7.09
N ALA A 68 1.84 -9.40 7.09
CA ALA A 68 1.12 -9.69 5.86
C ALA A 68 0.55 -8.41 5.21
N MET A 69 0.08 -7.44 6.02
CA MET A 69 -0.35 -6.13 5.52
C MET A 69 0.80 -5.35 4.90
N LEU A 70 1.96 -5.31 5.55
CA LEU A 70 3.16 -4.62 5.04
C LEU A 70 3.64 -5.22 3.71
N LYS A 71 3.73 -6.55 3.61
CA LYS A 71 4.09 -7.24 2.36
C LYS A 71 3.14 -6.91 1.21
N GLN A 72 1.84 -6.77 1.48
CA GLN A 72 0.88 -6.35 0.45
C GLN A 72 1.14 -4.91 -0.01
N LEU A 73 1.50 -4.00 0.90
CA LEU A 73 1.84 -2.62 0.54
C LEU A 73 3.11 -2.56 -0.31
N GLU A 74 4.15 -3.31 0.06
CA GLU A 74 5.40 -3.40 -0.72
C GLU A 74 5.14 -3.89 -2.15
N ALA A 75 4.37 -4.97 -2.30
CA ALA A 75 4.03 -5.51 -3.62
C ALA A 75 3.25 -4.51 -4.49
N LEU A 76 2.32 -3.74 -3.89
CA LEU A 76 1.57 -2.70 -4.60
C LEU A 76 2.48 -1.53 -5.02
N GLN A 77 3.46 -1.18 -4.18
CA GLN A 77 4.45 -0.15 -4.49
C GLN A 77 5.30 -0.58 -5.69
N THR A 78 5.86 -1.79 -5.66
CA THR A 78 6.68 -2.35 -6.76
C THR A 78 5.91 -2.41 -8.08
N ALA A 79 4.63 -2.82 -8.04
CA ALA A 79 3.79 -2.86 -9.23
C ALA A 79 3.54 -1.46 -9.82
N LYS A 80 3.36 -0.45 -8.97
CA LYS A 80 3.18 0.95 -9.38
C LYS A 80 4.46 1.53 -9.99
N ASP A 81 5.61 1.23 -9.40
CA ASP A 81 6.91 1.70 -9.89
C ASP A 81 7.24 1.09 -11.26
N HIS A 82 6.95 -0.20 -11.45
CA HIS A 82 7.12 -0.88 -12.74
C HIS A 82 6.18 -0.37 -13.84
N MET A 83 4.95 0.00 -13.50
CA MET A 83 4.02 0.62 -14.46
C MET A 83 4.52 2.02 -14.89
N THR A 84 5.10 2.78 -13.97
CA THR A 84 5.53 4.17 -14.22
C THR A 84 6.80 4.25 -15.08
N THR A 85 7.67 3.24 -15.03
CA THR A 85 8.88 3.17 -15.87
C THR A 85 8.59 2.74 -17.31
N VAL A 86 7.53 1.97 -17.55
CA VAL A 86 7.14 1.51 -18.91
C VAL A 86 6.44 2.61 -19.72
N SER A 87 5.76 3.56 -19.09
CA SER A 87 5.05 4.66 -19.78
C SER A 87 5.92 5.87 -20.18
N LYS A 88 7.25 5.80 -20.03
CA LYS A 88 8.18 6.78 -20.63
C LYS A 88 8.76 6.21 -21.93
N THR A 89 7.97 6.22 -23.00
CA THR A 89 8.51 6.08 -24.36
C THR A 89 9.37 7.31 -24.67
N PRO A 90 10.61 7.19 -25.19
CA PRO A 90 11.33 8.34 -25.72
C PRO A 90 10.55 8.87 -26.93
N GLU A 91 10.09 10.12 -26.87
CA GLU A 91 9.73 10.84 -28.08
C GLU A 91 11.04 11.12 -28.83
N ASP A 92 11.28 10.36 -29.90
CA ASP A 92 12.34 10.60 -30.86
C ASP A 92 11.83 11.62 -31.90
N PRO A 93 12.50 12.78 -32.06
CA PRO A 93 12.51 13.47 -33.33
C PRO A 93 13.95 13.58 -33.85
N THR A 94 14.45 12.47 -34.39
CA THR A 94 15.48 12.51 -35.42
C THR A 94 14.89 13.24 -36.63
N MET A 95 15.44 14.41 -36.94
CA MET A 95 15.62 15.07 -38.25
C MET A 95 15.34 16.59 -38.18
N ALA A 96 16.34 17.35 -37.75
CA ALA A 96 16.57 18.72 -38.23
C ALA A 96 18.03 18.86 -38.61
N THR A 97 18.33 18.41 -39.82
CA THR A 97 19.60 18.58 -40.51
C THR A 97 19.87 20.07 -40.78
N SER A 98 21.02 20.53 -40.28
CA SER A 98 21.93 21.54 -40.84
C SER A 98 21.33 22.86 -41.37
N GLY A 99 21.28 23.88 -40.50
CA GLY A 99 21.44 25.27 -40.91
C GLY A 99 22.93 25.61 -41.02
N ILE A 100 23.41 25.80 -42.25
CA ILE A 100 24.78 26.16 -42.58
C ILE A 100 25.14 27.54 -41.99
N VAL A 101 26.26 27.59 -41.29
CA VAL A 101 26.98 28.80 -40.88
C VAL A 101 27.46 29.52 -42.15
N HIS A 102 27.04 30.77 -42.33
CA HIS A 102 27.61 31.66 -43.35
C HIS A 102 28.70 32.51 -42.68
N THR A 103 29.96 32.25 -43.05
CA THR A 103 31.13 33.05 -42.69
C THR A 103 31.83 33.53 -43.95
N GLY A 104 32.05 34.86 -44.02
CA GLY A 104 33.01 35.59 -44.86
C GLY A 104 32.61 35.80 -46.32
N ASP A 105 33.01 36.85 -47.04
CA ASP A 105 33.69 38.13 -46.76
C ASP A 105 33.65 38.89 -48.12
N ASP A 106 33.45 40.22 -48.07
CA ASP A 106 33.98 41.28 -48.95
C ASP A 106 33.80 41.24 -50.50
N PRO A 107 33.70 42.41 -51.17
CA PRO A 107 34.77 43.41 -51.30
C PRO A 107 34.45 44.85 -50.87
#